data_AF-A0A7V3E8B5-F1
#
_entry.id   AF-A0A7V3E8B5-F1
#
_cell.length_a   1.000
_cell.length_b   1.000
_cell.length_c   1.000
_cell.angle_alpha   90.00
_cell.angle_beta   90.00
_cell.angle_gamma   90.00
#
_symmetry.space_group_name_H-M   'P 1'
#
loop_
_entity.id
_entity.type
_entity.pdbx_description
1 polymer ?
#
loop_
_entity_poly.entity_id
_entity_poly.type
_entity_poly.pdbx_seq_one_letter_code
_entity_poly.pdbx_strand_id
1 'polypeptide(L)'
;MINMETFFKNHFDTKRISDENLRKFAEIHLQRLSANNGGGDFTQMITDTTNAYTSYFGSITDEDTKFAVQQGLTITVSNAVQNFKNAVSQKEGLVRATFGKDSPQYQEFFPLGVSEYSTATLQNVEMLMKRFEIASTTHQAQLGPALAAEFTGYLNAYTTARAAQLLKIGEVKDSKTNTSLQRDTVENELMKNVHLIGAMFVGDVNRCMDFFDQSFIRDEEEPLPPNP
;
A
#
# COMPACT_ATOMS: atom_id res chain seq x y z
N MET A 1 -20.24 -40.96 9.31
CA MET A 1 -21.42 -40.16 8.95
C MET A 1 -20.96 -39.08 7.99
N ILE A 2 -21.69 -38.82 6.90
CA ILE A 2 -21.31 -37.79 5.92
C ILE A 2 -21.47 -36.42 6.58
N ASN A 3 -20.41 -35.59 6.57
CA ASN A 3 -20.48 -34.20 7.05
C ASN A 3 -20.64 -33.24 5.86
N MET A 4 -21.87 -32.79 5.62
CA MET A 4 -22.19 -31.90 4.50
C MET A 4 -21.53 -30.53 4.61
N GLU A 5 -21.26 -30.03 5.81
CA GLU A 5 -20.57 -28.73 6.00
C GLU A 5 -19.15 -28.76 5.38
N THR A 6 -18.49 -29.91 5.43
CA THR A 6 -17.16 -30.08 4.84
C THR A 6 -17.22 -30.00 3.31
N PHE A 7 -18.34 -30.35 2.69
CA PHE A 7 -18.50 -30.25 1.24
C PHE A 7 -18.90 -28.85 0.77
N PHE A 8 -19.50 -28.03 1.64
CA PHE A 8 -20.00 -26.70 1.24
C PHE A 8 -19.11 -25.53 1.67
N LYS A 9 -18.13 -25.77 2.55
CA LYS A 9 -17.17 -24.72 2.92
C LYS A 9 -16.20 -24.40 1.77
N ASN A 10 -15.72 -23.17 1.74
CA ASN A 10 -14.60 -22.80 0.89
C ASN A 10 -13.30 -23.31 1.52
N HIS A 11 -12.64 -24.28 0.87
CA HIS A 11 -11.38 -24.85 1.37
C HIS A 11 -10.16 -24.00 1.03
N PHE A 12 -10.31 -23.02 0.12
CA PHE A 12 -9.27 -22.06 -0.23
C PHE A 12 -9.28 -20.83 0.68
N ASP A 13 -10.40 -20.52 1.34
CA ASP A 13 -10.52 -19.47 2.37
C ASP A 13 -9.80 -19.90 3.66
N THR A 14 -8.47 -19.87 3.60
CA THR A 14 -7.60 -20.23 4.70
C THR A 14 -6.28 -19.47 4.63
N LYS A 15 -5.79 -19.05 5.80
CA LYS A 15 -4.49 -18.39 5.95
C LYS A 15 -3.30 -19.34 5.73
N ARG A 16 -3.56 -20.64 5.59
CA ARG A 16 -2.51 -21.67 5.42
C ARG A 16 -1.97 -21.71 3.99
N ILE A 17 -2.74 -21.24 3.01
CA ILE A 17 -2.31 -21.16 1.62
C ILE A 17 -1.65 -19.80 1.40
N SER A 18 -0.38 -19.80 1.03
CA SER A 18 0.34 -18.58 0.66
C SER A 18 -0.13 -18.08 -0.72
N ASP A 19 0.00 -16.77 -0.96
CA ASP A 19 -0.37 -16.14 -2.24
C ASP A 19 0.38 -16.80 -3.42
N GLU A 20 1.62 -17.21 -3.17
CA GLU A 20 2.47 -17.94 -4.12
C GLU A 20 1.91 -19.31 -4.48
N ASN A 21 1.47 -20.06 -3.47
CA ASN A 21 0.90 -21.39 -3.66
C ASN A 21 -0.47 -21.30 -4.33
N LEU A 22 -1.29 -20.32 -3.93
CA LEU A 22 -2.57 -20.02 -4.57
C LEU A 22 -2.37 -19.67 -6.06
N ARG A 23 -1.33 -18.90 -6.38
CA ARG A 23 -0.94 -18.55 -7.74
C ARG A 23 -0.61 -19.78 -8.57
N LYS A 24 0.31 -20.63 -8.08
CA LYS A 24 0.71 -21.87 -8.76
C LYS A 24 -0.46 -22.82 -8.96
N PHE A 25 -1.30 -22.98 -7.93
CA PHE A 25 -2.50 -23.80 -8.01
C PHE A 25 -3.44 -23.31 -9.11
N ALA A 26 -3.75 -22.01 -9.13
CA ALA A 26 -4.64 -21.41 -10.12
C ALA A 26 -4.07 -21.50 -11.55
N GLU A 27 -2.76 -21.25 -11.74
CA GLU A 27 -2.09 -21.39 -13.04
C GLU A 27 -2.18 -22.81 -13.59
N ILE A 28 -1.86 -23.81 -12.76
CA ILE A 28 -1.89 -25.22 -13.16
C ILE A 28 -3.33 -25.66 -13.43
N HIS A 29 -4.28 -25.22 -12.60
CA HIS A 29 -5.70 -25.49 -12.82
C HIS A 29 -6.20 -24.93 -14.16
N LEU A 30 -5.87 -23.66 -14.48
CA LEU A 30 -6.19 -23.03 -15.77
C LEU A 30 -5.59 -23.77 -16.96
N GLN A 31 -4.32 -24.22 -16.84
CA GLN A 31 -3.66 -25.01 -17.88
C GLN A 31 -4.36 -26.35 -18.12
N ARG A 32 -4.73 -27.05 -17.04
CA ARG A 32 -5.41 -28.35 -17.10
C ARG A 32 -6.83 -28.21 -17.66
N LEU A 33 -7.57 -27.18 -17.28
CA LEU A 33 -8.87 -26.85 -17.90
C LEU A 33 -8.72 -26.60 -19.40
N SER A 34 -7.76 -25.74 -19.78
CA SER A 34 -7.51 -25.39 -21.18
C SER A 34 -7.15 -26.61 -22.03
N ALA A 35 -6.28 -27.50 -21.52
CA ALA A 35 -5.88 -28.73 -22.21
C ALA A 35 -7.06 -29.68 -22.45
N ASN A 36 -8.09 -29.64 -21.61
CA ASN A 36 -9.28 -30.48 -21.71
C ASN A 36 -10.48 -29.76 -22.35
N ASN A 37 -10.33 -28.53 -22.84
CA ASN A 37 -11.43 -27.71 -23.37
C ASN A 37 -11.69 -27.90 -24.87
N GLY A 38 -11.35 -29.06 -25.45
CA GLY A 38 -11.56 -29.31 -26.89
C GLY A 38 -13.02 -29.20 -27.34
N GLY A 39 -13.97 -29.48 -26.44
CA GLY A 39 -15.41 -29.35 -26.66
C GLY A 39 -16.02 -28.00 -26.26
N GLY A 40 -15.24 -27.12 -25.61
CA GLY A 40 -15.72 -25.82 -25.12
C GLY A 40 -16.42 -25.84 -23.76
N ASP A 41 -16.61 -27.01 -23.14
CA ASP A 41 -17.35 -27.18 -21.87
C ASP A 41 -16.75 -26.43 -20.67
N PHE A 42 -15.45 -26.12 -20.72
CA PHE A 42 -14.72 -25.40 -19.67
C PHE A 42 -14.51 -23.91 -19.97
N THR A 43 -15.01 -23.41 -21.10
CA THR A 43 -14.72 -22.03 -21.56
C THR A 43 -15.13 -20.96 -20.55
N GLN A 44 -16.30 -21.10 -19.93
CA GLN A 44 -16.77 -20.17 -18.91
C GLN A 44 -15.89 -20.24 -17.66
N MET A 45 -15.58 -21.46 -17.20
CA MET A 45 -14.72 -21.69 -16.04
C MET A 45 -13.32 -21.09 -16.21
N ILE A 46 -12.73 -21.26 -17.40
CA ILE A 46 -11.45 -20.64 -17.78
C ILE A 46 -11.56 -19.12 -17.75
N THR A 47 -12.63 -18.56 -18.32
CA THR A 47 -12.83 -17.10 -18.38
C THR A 47 -12.95 -16.49 -16.99
N ASP A 48 -13.82 -17.04 -16.14
CA ASP A 48 -14.07 -16.52 -14.79
C ASP A 48 -12.84 -16.66 -13.90
N THR A 49 -12.16 -17.81 -13.96
CA THR A 49 -10.92 -18.05 -13.21
C THR A 49 -9.78 -17.14 -13.68
N THR A 50 -9.66 -16.90 -14.99
CA THR A 50 -8.63 -15.99 -15.53
C THR A 50 -8.88 -14.55 -15.08
N ASN A 51 -10.14 -14.12 -15.05
CA ASN A 51 -10.52 -12.80 -14.55
C ASN A 51 -10.17 -12.65 -13.06
N ALA A 52 -10.60 -13.61 -12.22
CA ALA A 52 -10.32 -13.58 -10.79
C ALA A 52 -8.80 -13.63 -10.49
N TYR A 53 -8.06 -14.50 -11.19
CA TYR A 53 -6.60 -14.59 -11.13
C TYR A 53 -5.95 -13.23 -11.47
N THR A 54 -6.30 -12.66 -12.62
CA THR A 54 -5.67 -11.42 -13.10
C THR A 54 -5.98 -10.25 -12.18
N SER A 55 -7.22 -10.15 -11.68
CA SER A 55 -7.62 -9.11 -10.73
C SER A 55 -6.85 -9.21 -9.41
N TYR A 56 -6.71 -10.41 -8.84
CA TYR A 56 -5.99 -10.59 -7.58
C TYR A 56 -4.48 -10.33 -7.72
N PHE A 57 -3.78 -11.01 -8.64
CA PHE A 57 -2.33 -10.85 -8.77
C PHE A 57 -1.94 -9.48 -9.36
N GLY A 58 -2.83 -8.85 -10.14
CA GLY A 58 -2.69 -7.45 -10.53
C GLY A 58 -2.78 -6.49 -9.34
N SER A 59 -3.71 -6.73 -8.40
CA SER A 59 -3.87 -5.90 -7.20
C SER A 59 -2.66 -5.96 -6.26
N ILE A 60 -2.01 -7.13 -6.12
CA ILE A 60 -0.77 -7.27 -5.34
C ILE A 60 0.34 -6.38 -5.90
N THR A 61 0.52 -6.39 -7.23
CA THR A 61 1.56 -5.60 -7.90
C THR A 61 1.31 -4.09 -7.76
N ASP A 62 0.05 -3.68 -7.88
CA ASP A 62 -0.36 -2.28 -7.70
C ASP A 62 -0.18 -1.81 -6.24
N GLU A 63 -0.50 -2.68 -5.27
CA GLU A 63 -0.26 -2.41 -3.84
C GLU A 63 1.23 -2.15 -3.55
N ASP A 64 2.13 -3.02 -4.02
CA ASP A 64 3.57 -2.87 -3.81
C ASP A 64 4.10 -1.59 -4.45
N THR A 65 3.67 -1.29 -5.67
CA THR A 65 4.02 -0.05 -6.38
C THR A 65 3.57 1.19 -5.59
N LYS A 66 2.33 1.19 -5.09
CA LYS A 66 1.81 2.31 -4.28
C LYS A 66 2.54 2.46 -2.95
N PHE A 67 2.90 1.35 -2.31
CA PHE A 67 3.69 1.36 -1.08
C PHE A 67 5.09 1.95 -1.31
N ALA A 68 5.77 1.58 -2.38
CA ALA A 68 7.06 2.18 -2.74
C ALA A 68 6.96 3.71 -2.92
N VAL A 69 5.91 4.18 -3.61
CA VAL A 69 5.64 5.62 -3.77
C VAL A 69 5.36 6.30 -2.42
N GLN A 70 4.61 5.66 -1.52
CA GLN A 70 4.35 6.16 -0.16
C GLN A 70 5.66 6.38 0.63
N GLN A 71 6.61 5.45 0.51
CA GLN A 71 7.92 5.57 1.15
C GLN A 71 8.71 6.76 0.59
N GLY A 72 8.73 6.93 -0.73
CA GLY A 72 9.35 8.08 -1.38
C GLY A 72 8.76 9.41 -0.89
N LEU A 73 7.42 9.52 -0.83
CA LEU A 73 6.75 10.72 -0.32
C LEU A 73 7.04 10.99 1.16
N THR A 74 7.22 9.95 1.96
CA THR A 74 7.60 10.08 3.37
C THR A 74 9.00 10.68 3.53
N ILE A 75 9.93 10.28 2.66
CA ILE A 75 11.26 10.89 2.58
C ILE A 75 11.15 12.36 2.14
N THR A 76 10.33 12.66 1.12
CA THR A 76 10.12 14.04 0.65
C THR A 76 9.61 14.96 1.75
N VAL A 77 8.63 14.51 2.55
CA VAL A 77 8.13 15.28 3.71
C VAL A 77 9.22 15.47 4.75
N SER A 78 9.98 14.42 5.06
CA SER A 78 11.08 14.49 6.04
C SER A 78 12.17 15.47 5.59
N ASN A 79 12.53 15.47 4.31
CA ASN A 79 13.48 16.39 3.72
C ASN A 79 12.97 17.84 3.75
N ALA A 80 11.69 18.08 3.45
CA ALA A 80 11.09 19.42 3.52
C ALA A 80 11.16 19.98 4.95
N VAL A 81 10.85 19.15 5.95
CA VAL A 81 10.99 19.52 7.37
C VAL A 81 12.44 19.82 7.74
N GLN A 82 13.37 18.95 7.33
CA GLN A 82 14.78 19.12 7.68
C GLN A 82 15.39 20.36 7.01
N ASN A 83 15.05 20.64 5.76
CA ASN A 83 15.50 21.82 5.04
C ASN A 83 15.03 23.10 5.74
N PHE A 84 13.76 23.14 6.14
CA PHE A 84 13.24 24.25 6.94
C PHE A 84 13.99 24.41 8.27
N LYS A 85 14.18 23.33 9.04
CA LYS A 85 14.91 23.40 10.32
C LYS A 85 16.33 23.93 10.15
N ASN A 86 17.04 23.45 9.13
CA ASN A 86 18.38 23.89 8.81
C ASN A 86 18.40 25.37 8.42
N ALA A 87 17.46 25.81 7.59
CA ALA A 87 17.33 27.20 7.19
C ALA A 87 17.05 28.10 8.39
N VAL A 88 16.10 27.75 9.27
CA VAL A 88 15.83 28.52 10.49
C VAL A 88 17.10 28.67 11.34
N SER A 89 17.84 27.59 11.54
CA SER A 89 19.09 27.63 12.31
C SER A 89 20.16 28.50 11.67
N GLN A 90 20.28 28.49 10.33
CA GLN A 90 21.25 29.30 9.61
C GLN A 90 20.88 30.78 9.57
N LYS A 91 19.58 31.09 9.51
CA LYS A 91 19.06 32.45 9.37
C LYS A 91 18.83 33.15 10.70
N GLU A 92 18.91 32.46 11.84
CA GLU A 92 18.78 33.12 13.15
C GLU A 92 19.81 34.24 13.34
N GLY A 93 21.06 34.02 12.94
CA GLY A 93 22.11 35.03 13.07
C GLY A 93 21.78 36.32 12.31
N LEU A 94 21.14 36.21 11.15
CA LEU A 94 20.65 37.36 10.38
C LEU A 94 19.54 38.10 11.14
N VAL A 95 18.51 37.39 11.59
CA VAL A 95 17.39 37.99 12.36
C VAL A 95 17.91 38.69 13.62
N ARG A 96 18.81 38.03 14.35
CA ARG A 96 19.43 38.56 15.56
C ARG A 96 20.30 39.79 15.27
N ALA A 97 21.06 39.79 14.19
CA ALA A 97 21.89 40.93 13.80
C ALA A 97 21.04 42.14 13.40
N THR A 98 19.90 41.92 12.74
CA THR A 98 19.02 43.00 12.25
C THR A 98 18.21 43.65 13.37
N PHE A 99 17.66 42.87 14.31
CA PHE A 99 16.76 43.43 15.33
C PHE A 99 17.31 43.41 16.76
N GLY A 100 18.29 42.55 17.05
CA GLY A 100 18.73 42.25 18.42
C GLY A 100 17.86 41.19 19.09
N LYS A 101 18.47 40.39 19.98
CA LYS A 101 17.84 39.21 20.61
C LYS A 101 16.64 39.57 21.50
N ASP A 102 16.69 40.70 22.18
CA ASP A 102 15.65 41.13 23.13
C ASP A 102 14.57 42.00 22.47
N SER A 103 14.57 42.08 21.13
CA SER A 103 13.61 42.89 20.39
C SER A 103 12.26 42.18 20.24
N PRO A 104 11.15 42.95 20.16
CA PRO A 104 9.84 42.39 19.82
C PRO A 104 9.85 41.60 18.51
N GLN A 105 10.56 42.11 17.50
CA GLN A 105 10.65 41.49 16.18
C GLN A 105 11.33 40.12 16.25
N TYR A 106 12.46 40.00 16.98
CA TYR A 106 13.09 38.69 17.18
C TYR A 106 12.14 37.69 17.83
N GLN A 107 11.30 38.16 18.75
CA GLN A 107 10.35 37.33 19.48
C GLN A 107 9.14 36.87 18.66
N GLU A 108 8.82 37.55 17.56
CA GLU A 108 7.85 37.06 16.57
C GLU A 108 8.37 35.81 15.83
N PHE A 109 9.68 35.72 15.59
CA PHE A 109 10.31 34.53 15.02
C PHE A 109 10.54 33.45 16.07
N PHE A 110 11.10 33.80 17.22
CA PHE A 110 11.65 32.83 18.19
C PHE A 110 11.05 32.96 19.59
N PRO A 111 9.71 32.85 19.76
CA PRO A 111 9.06 33.04 21.06
C PRO A 111 9.57 32.07 22.14
N LEU A 112 9.91 30.83 21.75
CA LEU A 112 10.51 29.81 22.62
C LEU A 112 11.96 29.50 22.21
N GLY A 113 12.62 30.45 21.54
CA GLY A 113 13.97 30.29 21.02
C GLY A 113 14.07 29.36 19.80
N VAL A 114 15.30 29.23 19.28
CA VAL A 114 15.60 28.39 18.10
C VAL A 114 15.34 26.91 18.37
N SER A 115 15.46 26.47 19.62
CA SER A 115 15.27 25.08 20.02
C SER A 115 13.88 24.54 19.63
N GLU A 116 12.85 25.38 19.68
CA GLU A 116 11.48 25.03 19.28
C GLU A 116 11.42 24.48 17.85
N TYR A 117 12.19 25.06 16.95
CA TYR A 117 12.29 24.65 15.56
C TYR A 117 13.12 23.37 15.40
N SER A 118 14.26 23.29 16.09
CA SER A 118 15.13 22.10 16.02
C SER A 118 14.39 20.81 16.44
N THR A 119 13.51 20.92 17.44
CA THR A 119 12.70 19.81 17.96
C THR A 119 11.32 19.72 17.35
N ALA A 120 11.02 20.47 16.27
CA ALA A 120 9.72 20.44 15.64
C ALA A 120 9.35 19.02 15.16
N THR A 121 8.09 18.65 15.35
CA THR A 121 7.49 17.38 14.94
C THR A 121 6.50 17.63 13.81
N LEU A 122 6.03 16.57 13.15
CA LEU A 122 4.98 16.70 12.13
C LEU A 122 3.67 17.29 12.66
N GLN A 123 3.45 17.27 13.98
CA GLN A 123 2.25 17.86 14.58
C GLN A 123 2.29 19.38 14.61
N ASN A 124 3.47 19.99 14.76
CA ASN A 124 3.60 21.43 14.96
C ASN A 124 4.41 22.15 13.87
N VAL A 125 5.18 21.43 13.04
CA VAL A 125 6.12 22.04 12.08
C VAL A 125 5.43 22.99 11.10
N GLU A 126 4.21 22.69 10.65
CA GLU A 126 3.48 23.57 9.72
C GLU A 126 3.15 24.91 10.37
N MET A 127 2.71 24.90 11.63
CA MET A 127 2.43 26.10 12.41
C MET A 127 3.72 26.93 12.61
N LEU A 128 4.84 26.26 12.88
CA LEU A 128 6.14 26.91 13.01
C LEU A 128 6.64 27.52 11.68
N MET A 129 6.44 26.82 10.56
CA MET A 129 6.74 27.32 9.21
C MET A 129 5.91 28.56 8.88
N LYS A 130 4.59 28.52 9.15
CA LYS A 130 3.68 29.67 8.97
C LYS A 130 4.12 30.87 9.81
N ARG A 131 4.50 30.65 11.07
CA ARG A 131 5.01 31.74 11.93
C ARG A 131 6.25 32.39 11.32
N PHE A 132 7.20 31.58 10.85
CA PHE A 132 8.43 32.10 10.28
C PHE A 132 8.20 32.84 8.96
N GLU A 133 7.32 32.33 8.10
CA GLU A 133 6.91 32.98 6.85
C GLU A 133 6.26 34.34 7.13
N ILE A 134 5.25 34.40 8.00
CA ILE A 134 4.54 35.63 8.37
C ILE A 134 5.53 36.67 8.91
N ALA A 135 6.40 36.29 9.85
CA ALA A 135 7.37 37.21 10.42
C ALA A 135 8.39 37.70 9.37
N SER A 136 8.83 36.82 8.46
CA SER A 136 9.73 37.18 7.36
C SER A 136 9.06 38.17 6.39
N THR A 137 7.79 37.95 6.07
CA THR A 137 7.00 38.81 5.18
C THR A 137 6.72 40.18 5.82
N THR A 138 6.33 40.21 7.10
CA THR A 138 6.08 41.45 7.86
C THR A 138 7.32 42.34 7.91
N HIS A 139 8.50 41.76 8.14
CA HIS A 139 9.77 42.50 8.29
C HIS A 139 10.66 42.45 7.04
N GLN A 140 10.07 42.21 5.86
CA GLN A 140 10.82 42.03 4.61
C GLN A 140 11.64 43.27 4.22
N ALA A 141 11.23 44.47 4.64
CA ALA A 141 11.95 45.70 4.32
C ALA A 141 13.32 45.76 5.00
N GLN A 142 13.45 45.15 6.18
CA GLN A 142 14.67 45.11 6.98
C GLN A 142 15.49 43.85 6.71
N LEU A 143 14.84 42.71 6.48
CA LEU A 143 15.49 41.40 6.25
C LEU A 143 15.79 41.11 4.77
N GLY A 144 15.16 41.84 3.87
CA GLY A 144 15.20 41.64 2.43
C GLY A 144 14.12 40.66 1.93
N PRO A 145 13.59 40.88 0.72
CA PRO A 145 12.50 40.08 0.15
C PRO A 145 12.91 38.62 -0.11
N ALA A 146 14.21 38.36 -0.28
CA ALA A 146 14.73 37.01 -0.51
C ALA A 146 14.44 36.06 0.67
N LEU A 147 14.49 36.56 1.91
CA LEU A 147 14.23 35.73 3.09
C LEU A 147 12.75 35.33 3.16
N ALA A 148 11.85 36.27 2.94
CA ALA A 148 10.41 36.01 2.88
C ALA A 148 10.08 34.98 1.79
N ALA A 149 10.63 35.16 0.58
CA ALA A 149 10.45 34.21 -0.51
C ALA A 149 10.99 32.81 -0.17
N GLU A 150 12.13 32.72 0.52
CA GLU A 150 12.73 31.45 0.95
C GLU A 150 11.80 30.69 1.91
N PHE A 151 11.27 31.35 2.94
CA PHE A 151 10.39 30.71 3.93
C PHE A 151 8.98 30.41 3.41
N THR A 152 8.44 31.23 2.51
CA THR A 152 7.25 30.89 1.71
C THR A 152 7.50 29.63 0.88
N GLY A 153 8.69 29.50 0.28
CA GLY A 153 9.12 28.31 -0.46
C GLY A 153 9.12 27.04 0.40
N TYR A 154 9.69 27.11 1.62
CA TYR A 154 9.70 25.96 2.53
C TYR A 154 8.30 25.54 2.97
N LEU A 155 7.42 26.50 3.29
CA LEU A 155 6.04 26.21 3.66
C LEU A 155 5.30 25.51 2.50
N ASN A 156 5.41 26.04 1.28
CA ASN A 156 4.78 25.46 0.09
C ASN A 156 5.31 24.06 -0.24
N ALA A 157 6.63 23.85 -0.13
CA ALA A 157 7.24 22.56 -0.35
C ALA A 157 6.72 21.52 0.65
N TYR A 158 6.62 21.89 1.94
CA TYR A 158 6.09 21.01 2.97
C TYR A 158 4.60 20.70 2.75
N THR A 159 3.75 21.71 2.55
CA THR A 159 2.29 21.49 2.41
C THR A 159 1.96 20.65 1.19
N THR A 160 2.65 20.89 0.06
CA THR A 160 2.53 20.08 -1.16
C THR A 160 2.95 18.64 -0.92
N ALA A 161 4.13 18.42 -0.31
CA ALA A 161 4.63 17.09 -0.01
C ALA A 161 3.71 16.35 0.96
N ARG A 162 3.19 17.05 1.99
CA ARG A 162 2.31 16.47 3.01
C ARG A 162 0.95 16.10 2.42
N ALA A 163 0.37 16.94 1.56
CA ALA A 163 -0.88 16.62 0.87
C ALA A 163 -0.73 15.37 -0.01
N ALA A 164 0.35 15.29 -0.80
CA ALA A 164 0.63 14.11 -1.62
C ALA A 164 0.84 12.84 -0.78
N GLN A 165 1.56 12.95 0.35
CA GLN A 165 1.77 11.83 1.27
C GLN A 165 0.44 11.32 1.86
N LEU A 166 -0.43 12.23 2.33
CA LEU A 166 -1.72 11.88 2.92
C LEU A 166 -2.66 11.20 1.91
N LEU A 167 -2.70 11.71 0.67
CA LEU A 167 -3.44 11.07 -0.42
C LEU A 167 -2.95 9.63 -0.63
N LYS A 168 -1.63 9.45 -0.76
CA LYS A 168 -1.05 8.12 -1.02
C LYS A 168 -1.27 7.14 0.13
N ILE A 169 -1.26 7.60 1.38
CA ILE A 169 -1.63 6.78 2.55
C ILE A 169 -3.06 6.24 2.40
N GLY A 170 -4.00 7.08 1.95
CA GLY A 170 -5.37 6.67 1.65
C GLY A 170 -5.41 5.59 0.57
N GLU A 171 -4.77 5.84 -0.56
CA GLU A 171 -4.74 4.90 -1.69
C GLU A 171 -4.14 3.53 -1.34
N VAL A 172 -3.08 3.48 -0.52
CA VAL A 172 -2.48 2.21 -0.06
C VAL A 172 -3.46 1.44 0.83
N LYS A 173 -4.21 2.13 1.69
CA LYS A 173 -5.24 1.49 2.53
C LYS A 173 -6.38 0.90 1.69
N ASP A 174 -6.83 1.65 0.70
CA ASP A 174 -7.88 1.18 -0.21
C ASP A 174 -7.40 0.00 -1.06
N SER A 175 -6.14 0.04 -1.49
CA SER A 175 -5.52 -1.05 -2.27
C SER A 175 -5.46 -2.34 -1.44
N LYS A 176 -5.02 -2.28 -0.17
CA LYS A 176 -5.05 -3.43 0.74
C LYS A 176 -6.43 -4.06 0.90
N THR A 177 -7.45 -3.21 1.01
CA THR A 177 -8.85 -3.66 1.12
C THR A 177 -9.26 -4.35 -0.18
N ASN A 178 -8.94 -3.76 -1.33
CA ASN A 178 -9.21 -4.36 -2.63
C ASN A 178 -8.45 -5.69 -2.83
N THR A 179 -7.17 -5.77 -2.51
CA THR A 179 -6.37 -7.00 -2.60
C THR A 179 -7.01 -8.14 -1.82
N SER A 180 -7.48 -7.87 -0.60
CA SER A 180 -8.21 -8.86 0.21
C SER A 180 -9.51 -9.31 -0.46
N LEU A 181 -10.32 -8.39 -0.98
CA LEU A 181 -11.56 -8.74 -1.68
C LEU A 181 -11.31 -9.54 -2.97
N GLN A 182 -10.23 -9.23 -3.69
CA GLN A 182 -9.85 -9.98 -4.89
C GLN A 182 -9.32 -11.38 -4.54
N ARG A 183 -8.67 -11.54 -3.38
CA ARG A 183 -8.30 -12.85 -2.85
C ARG A 183 -9.52 -13.72 -2.62
N ASP A 184 -10.53 -13.20 -1.91
CA ASP A 184 -11.78 -13.92 -1.68
C ASP A 184 -12.43 -14.34 -3.01
N THR A 185 -12.34 -13.48 -4.03
CA THR A 185 -12.87 -13.76 -5.37
C THR A 185 -12.17 -14.96 -6.02
N VAL A 186 -10.83 -15.01 -6.03
CA VAL A 186 -10.12 -16.16 -6.62
C VAL A 186 -10.34 -17.45 -5.83
N GLU A 187 -10.36 -17.36 -4.50
CA GLU A 187 -10.62 -18.53 -3.63
C GLU A 187 -12.03 -19.09 -3.86
N ASN A 188 -13.03 -18.21 -4.00
CA ASN A 188 -14.40 -18.62 -4.31
C ASN A 188 -14.52 -19.24 -5.71
N GLU A 189 -13.87 -18.66 -6.73
CA GLU A 189 -13.91 -19.24 -8.08
C GLU A 189 -13.22 -20.61 -8.12
N LEU A 190 -12.07 -20.79 -7.46
CA LEU A 190 -11.43 -22.11 -7.37
C LEU A 190 -12.33 -23.14 -6.68
N MET A 191 -13.04 -22.75 -5.63
CA MET A 191 -13.99 -23.65 -4.96
C MET A 191 -15.20 -23.99 -5.84
N LYS A 192 -15.76 -23.01 -6.55
CA LYS A 192 -16.82 -23.26 -7.53
C LYS A 192 -16.38 -24.26 -8.59
N ASN A 193 -15.15 -24.14 -9.08
CA ASN A 193 -14.62 -25.07 -10.07
C ASN A 193 -14.52 -26.50 -9.52
N VAL A 194 -14.11 -26.68 -8.26
CA VAL A 194 -14.14 -28.01 -7.59
C VAL A 194 -15.56 -28.60 -7.63
N HIS A 195 -16.58 -27.80 -7.30
CA HIS A 195 -17.97 -28.27 -7.33
C HIS A 195 -18.47 -28.58 -8.73
N LEU A 196 -18.20 -27.71 -9.70
CA LEU A 196 -18.65 -27.88 -11.07
C LEU A 196 -18.00 -29.11 -11.73
N ILE A 197 -16.69 -29.31 -11.57
CA ILE A 197 -16.00 -30.48 -12.10
C ILE A 197 -16.49 -31.76 -11.42
N GLY A 198 -16.70 -31.73 -10.10
CA GLY A 198 -17.29 -32.86 -9.38
C GLY A 198 -18.71 -33.21 -9.84
N ALA A 199 -19.50 -32.22 -10.24
CA ALA A 199 -20.83 -32.41 -10.80
C ALA A 199 -20.79 -32.94 -12.25
N MET A 200 -19.77 -32.59 -13.03
CA MET A 200 -19.58 -33.11 -14.40
C MET A 200 -19.13 -34.57 -14.42
N PHE A 201 -18.35 -35.00 -13.43
CA PHE A 201 -17.75 -36.34 -13.37
C PHE A 201 -18.11 -37.08 -12.07
N VAL A 202 -19.42 -37.19 -11.79
CA VAL A 202 -19.92 -37.81 -10.56
C VAL A 202 -19.42 -39.25 -10.41
N GLY A 203 -18.70 -39.51 -9.32
CA GLY A 203 -18.15 -40.84 -9.01
C GLY A 203 -16.81 -41.16 -9.65
N ASP A 204 -16.32 -40.32 -10.57
CA ASP A 204 -14.99 -40.47 -11.19
C ASP A 204 -13.99 -39.48 -10.55
N VAL A 205 -13.47 -39.91 -9.40
CA VAL A 205 -12.52 -39.11 -8.62
C VAL A 205 -11.22 -38.86 -9.40
N ASN A 206 -10.74 -39.86 -10.13
CA ASN A 206 -9.50 -39.73 -10.90
C ASN A 206 -9.65 -38.65 -11.98
N ARG A 207 -10.78 -38.66 -12.70
CA ARG A 207 -11.06 -37.64 -13.70
C ARG A 207 -11.20 -36.25 -13.10
N CYS A 208 -11.82 -36.12 -11.92
CA CYS A 208 -11.88 -34.83 -11.23
C CYS A 208 -10.47 -34.32 -10.86
N MET A 209 -9.60 -35.21 -10.39
CA MET A 209 -8.24 -34.89 -9.95
C MET A 209 -7.30 -34.51 -11.09
N ASP A 210 -7.59 -34.90 -12.34
CA ASP A 210 -6.84 -34.43 -13.52
C ASP A 210 -6.78 -32.90 -13.60
N PHE A 211 -7.77 -32.20 -13.06
CA PHE A 211 -7.89 -30.74 -13.11
C PHE A 211 -7.25 -30.01 -11.93
N PHE A 212 -6.84 -30.71 -10.87
CA PHE A 212 -6.36 -30.08 -9.63
C PHE A 212 -5.00 -30.65 -9.21
N ASP A 213 -4.12 -29.76 -8.73
CA ASP A 213 -2.83 -30.15 -8.17
C ASP A 213 -2.79 -29.86 -6.68
N GLN A 214 -3.09 -30.87 -5.87
CA GLN A 214 -3.15 -30.71 -4.42
C GLN A 214 -1.79 -30.43 -3.77
N SER A 215 -0.67 -30.63 -4.48
CA SER A 215 0.67 -30.41 -3.91
C SER A 215 0.90 -28.97 -3.44
N PHE A 216 0.17 -28.00 -4.00
CA PHE A 216 0.27 -26.59 -3.62
C PHE A 216 -0.64 -26.17 -2.46
N ILE A 217 -1.58 -27.03 -2.05
CA ILE A 217 -2.58 -26.71 -1.02
C ILE A 217 -2.61 -27.71 0.14
N ARG A 218 -1.75 -28.73 0.13
CA ARG A 218 -1.54 -29.64 1.28
C ARG A 218 -0.59 -29.01 2.30
N ASP A 219 -0.88 -29.27 3.57
CA ASP A 219 0.11 -29.06 4.63
C ASP A 219 1.22 -30.11 4.53
N GLU A 220 2.46 -29.69 4.80
CA GLU A 220 3.67 -30.53 4.72
C GLU A 220 3.62 -31.80 5.62
N GLU A 221 2.63 -31.91 6.52
CA GLU A 221 2.48 -33.04 7.46
C GLU A 221 1.59 -34.20 6.98
N GLU A 222 0.90 -34.10 5.84
CA GLU A 222 0.08 -35.22 5.37
C GLU A 222 0.85 -36.20 4.46
N PRO A 223 0.85 -37.52 4.77
CA PRO A 223 1.53 -38.51 3.95
C PRO A 223 0.98 -38.55 2.52
N LEU A 224 1.86 -38.76 1.55
CA LEU A 224 1.50 -38.97 0.15
C LEU A 224 0.57 -40.19 0.04
N PRO A 225 -0.51 -40.12 -0.78
CA PRO A 225 -1.27 -41.31 -1.10
C PRO A 225 -0.35 -42.33 -1.79
N PRO A 226 -0.54 -43.63 -1.54
CA PRO A 226 0.25 -44.66 -2.20
C PRO A 226 0.06 -44.54 -3.72
N ASN A 227 1.18 -44.47 -4.45
CA ASN A 227 1.20 -44.51 -5.91
C ASN A 227 0.50 -45.80 -6.39
N PRO A 228 -0.29 -45.75 -7.49
CA PRO A 228 -0.92 -46.95 -8.06
C PRO A 228 0.09 -48.01 -8.50
#